data_AF-A0AAW1UXK6-F1
#
_entry.id   AF-A0AAW1UXK6-F1
#
_cell.length_a   1.000
_cell.length_b   1.000
_cell.length_c   1.000
_cell.angle_alpha   90.00
_cell.angle_beta   90.00
_cell.angle_gamma   90.00
#
_symmetry.space_group_name_H-M   'P 1'
#
loop_
_entity.id
_entity.type
_entity.pdbx_description
1 polymer ?
#
loop_
_entity_poly.entity_id
_entity_poly.type
_entity_poly.pdbx_seq_one_letter_code
_entity_poly.pdbx_strand_id
1 'polypeptide(L)'
;MANSIIKCGNCLGKINENAYSIECTKCEFWFHLKSTNLQRAEFNDIVKKIKKNGQNSWVCNVCTESEVKDMTFHVGNEENSGNKTIESRFRHKFNSFKREIQKVLSEMIVKYDELQRKFNQQKEINNELNLRISTLEQQNVENIKTYKIIQAKT
;
A
#
# COMPACT_ATOMS: atom_id res chain seq x y z
N MET A 1 -0.80 -14.07 -17.30
CA MET A 1 -0.16 -12.74 -17.24
C MET A 1 -1.15 -11.79 -16.60
N ALA A 2 -0.82 -11.17 -15.47
CA ALA A 2 -1.74 -10.27 -14.79
C ALA A 2 -1.88 -8.97 -15.60
N ASN A 3 -3.10 -8.65 -16.06
CA ASN A 3 -3.39 -7.35 -16.66
C ASN A 3 -3.33 -6.28 -15.55
N SER A 4 -2.17 -5.66 -15.38
CA SER A 4 -1.95 -4.55 -14.47
C SER A 4 -2.80 -3.35 -14.91
N ILE A 5 -3.88 -3.09 -14.17
CA ILE A 5 -4.74 -1.92 -14.39
C ILE A 5 -4.02 -0.68 -13.85
N ILE A 6 -3.59 0.21 -14.73
CA ILE A 6 -3.01 1.50 -14.35
C ILE A 6 -4.14 2.43 -13.87
N LYS A 7 -3.97 3.04 -12.70
CA LYS A 7 -4.92 3.99 -12.09
C LYS A 7 -4.31 5.38 -11.99
N CYS A 8 -5.17 6.39 -12.11
CA CYS A 8 -4.76 7.78 -11.96
C CYS A 8 -4.44 8.12 -10.50
N GLY A 9 -3.27 8.72 -10.24
CA GLY A 9 -2.85 9.14 -8.89
C GLY A 9 -3.66 10.28 -8.26
N ASN A 10 -4.58 10.92 -9.00
CA ASN A 10 -5.46 11.98 -8.47
C ASN A 10 -6.93 11.52 -8.38
N CYS A 11 -7.53 11.07 -9.49
CA CYS A 11 -8.94 10.69 -9.49
C CYS A 11 -9.20 9.19 -9.21
N LEU A 12 -8.14 8.37 -9.07
CA LEU A 12 -8.19 6.91 -8.87
C LEU A 12 -8.89 6.11 -9.99
N GLY A 13 -9.39 6.80 -11.02
CA GLY A 13 -9.99 6.19 -12.20
C GLY A 13 -8.97 5.45 -13.05
N LYS A 14 -9.43 4.43 -13.78
CA LYS A 14 -8.61 3.66 -14.74
C LYS A 14 -8.03 4.56 -15.83
N ILE A 15 -6.75 4.37 -16.15
CA ILE A 15 -6.10 4.95 -17.32
C ILE A 15 -6.15 3.92 -18.45
N ASN A 16 -6.73 4.34 -19.57
CA ASN A 16 -6.79 3.52 -20.78
C ASN A 16 -5.61 3.88 -21.68
N GLU A 17 -5.17 2.96 -22.53
CA GLU A 17 -4.01 3.15 -23.42
C GLU A 17 -4.09 4.41 -24.30
N ASN A 18 -5.31 4.80 -24.70
CA ASN A 18 -5.53 5.98 -25.56
C ASN A 18 -5.85 7.27 -24.78
N ALA A 19 -5.76 7.25 -23.44
CA ALA A 19 -6.03 8.42 -22.63
C ALA A 19 -4.82 9.36 -22.59
N TYR A 20 -5.05 10.66 -22.78
CA TYR A 20 -4.04 11.69 -22.51
C TYR A 20 -3.62 11.59 -21.04
N SER A 21 -2.44 11.04 -20.82
CA SER A 21 -1.91 10.76 -19.50
C SER A 21 -0.41 10.99 -19.45
N ILE A 22 0.09 11.34 -18.27
CA ILE A 22 1.49 11.64 -18.02
C ILE A 22 1.89 11.07 -16.66
N GLU A 23 3.11 10.56 -16.57
CA GLU A 23 3.69 10.00 -15.35
C GLU A 23 4.47 11.07 -14.60
N CYS A 24 4.27 11.12 -13.28
CA CYS A 24 5.07 11.97 -12.40
C CYS A 24 6.41 11.28 -12.12
N THR A 25 7.52 11.98 -12.34
CA THR A 25 8.85 11.40 -12.10
C THR A 25 9.24 11.28 -10.63
N LYS A 26 8.51 11.93 -9.70
CA LYS A 26 8.79 11.85 -8.26
C LYS A 26 8.05 10.71 -7.57
N CYS A 27 6.78 10.47 -7.91
CA CYS A 27 5.94 9.47 -7.25
C CYS A 27 5.55 8.29 -8.15
N GLU A 28 6.00 8.30 -9.41
CA GLU A 28 5.80 7.22 -10.39
C GLU A 28 4.32 6.88 -10.66
N PHE A 29 3.40 7.76 -10.25
CA PHE A 29 1.99 7.64 -10.58
C PHE A 29 1.68 8.27 -11.92
N TRP A 30 0.74 7.63 -12.63
CA TRP A 30 0.16 8.16 -13.86
C TRP A 30 -1.03 9.07 -13.56
N PHE A 31 -1.21 10.12 -14.36
CA PHE A 31 -2.29 11.09 -14.19
C PHE A 31 -3.00 11.36 -15.51
N HIS A 32 -4.34 11.39 -15.51
CA HIS A 32 -5.09 11.92 -16.66
C HIS A 32 -4.79 13.41 -16.82
N LEU A 33 -4.74 13.90 -18.06
CA LEU A 33 -4.61 15.34 -18.36
C LEU A 33 -5.61 16.20 -17.55
N LYS A 34 -6.90 15.81 -17.56
CA LYS A 34 -7.97 16.49 -16.79
C LYS A 34 -7.72 16.57 -15.28
N SER A 35 -6.83 15.73 -14.77
CA SER A 35 -6.49 15.62 -13.35
C SER A 35 -5.18 16.33 -12.99
N THR A 36 -4.50 16.96 -13.96
CA THR A 36 -3.21 17.67 -13.76
C THR A 36 -3.32 19.18 -13.76
N ASN A 37 -4.49 19.73 -14.07
CA ASN A 37 -4.71 21.16 -14.36
C ASN A 37 -3.90 21.73 -15.55
N LEU A 38 -3.20 20.88 -16.32
CA LEU A 38 -2.55 21.31 -17.55
C LEU A 38 -3.58 21.54 -18.66
N GLN A 39 -3.37 22.59 -19.45
CA GLN A 39 -4.05 22.72 -20.73
C GLN A 39 -3.46 21.74 -21.74
N ARG A 40 -4.25 21.37 -22.76
CA ARG A 40 -3.83 20.40 -23.79
C ARG A 40 -2.57 20.87 -24.56
N ALA A 41 -2.44 22.16 -24.81
CA ALA A 41 -1.25 22.73 -25.47
C ALA A 41 0.01 22.52 -24.61
N GLU A 42 -0.06 22.89 -23.33
CA GLU A 42 1.04 22.73 -22.36
C GLU A 42 1.44 21.26 -22.20
N PHE A 43 0.45 20.36 -22.08
CA PHE A 43 0.68 18.92 -22.02
C PHE A 43 1.44 18.41 -23.25
N ASN A 44 1.02 18.82 -24.45
CA ASN A 44 1.67 18.39 -25.69
C ASN A 44 3.12 18.89 -25.76
N ASP A 45 3.38 20.11 -25.29
CA ASP A 45 4.73 20.66 -25.26
C ASP A 45 5.63 19.93 -24.26
N ILE A 46 5.10 19.58 -23.09
CA ILE A 46 5.80 18.75 -22.09
C ILE A 46 6.14 17.39 -22.67
N VAL A 47 5.16 16.68 -23.26
CA VAL A 47 5.37 15.36 -23.87
C VAL A 47 6.37 15.41 -25.02
N LYS A 48 6.30 16.44 -25.89
CA LYS A 48 7.28 16.63 -26.96
C LYS A 48 8.70 16.85 -26.41
N LYS A 49 8.84 17.66 -25.36
CA LYS A 49 10.12 17.91 -24.71
C LYS A 49 10.68 16.64 -24.05
N ILE A 50 9.85 15.85 -23.38
CA ILE A 50 10.22 14.52 -22.83
C ILE A 50 10.79 13.63 -23.94
N LYS A 51 10.06 13.49 -25.05
CA LYS A 51 10.47 12.64 -26.18
C LYS A 51 11.75 13.11 -26.87
N LYS A 52 11.98 14.42 -26.95
CA LYS A 52 13.11 14.99 -27.68
C LYS A 52 14.40 15.03 -26.88
N ASN A 53 14.31 15.35 -25.58
CA ASN A 53 15.49 15.64 -24.76
C ASN A 53 15.75 14.61 -23.65
N GLY A 54 14.82 13.68 -23.38
CA GLY A 54 14.96 12.67 -22.32
C GLY A 54 15.08 13.21 -20.89
N GLN A 55 15.10 14.53 -20.69
CA GLN A 55 15.43 15.19 -19.43
C GLN A 55 14.32 16.07 -18.84
N ASN A 56 13.17 16.16 -19.50
CA ASN A 56 12.07 16.99 -19.00
C ASN A 56 11.12 16.18 -18.12
N SER A 57 11.48 16.02 -16.85
CA SER A 57 10.57 15.43 -15.86
C SER A 57 9.34 16.30 -15.63
N TRP A 58 8.14 15.73 -15.77
CA TRP A 58 6.93 16.34 -15.21
C TRP A 58 6.75 15.86 -13.76
N VAL A 59 6.47 16.80 -12.87
CA VAL A 59 6.20 16.54 -11.45
C VAL A 59 4.78 16.99 -11.16
N CYS A 60 3.99 16.12 -10.53
CA CYS A 60 2.61 16.44 -10.17
C CYS A 60 2.56 17.49 -9.05
N ASN A 61 1.46 18.24 -8.98
CA ASN A 61 1.29 19.33 -8.02
C ASN A 61 1.51 18.89 -6.57
N VAL A 62 1.13 17.65 -6.22
CA VAL A 62 1.35 17.08 -4.88
C VAL A 62 2.85 16.98 -4.56
N CYS A 63 3.67 16.54 -5.51
CA CYS A 63 5.11 16.38 -5.32
C CYS A 63 5.91 17.68 -5.55
N THR A 64 5.25 18.70 -6.12
CA THR A 64 5.78 20.08 -6.21
C THR A 64 5.54 20.83 -4.90
N GLU A 65 4.40 20.62 -4.24
CA GLU A 65 4.05 21.24 -2.95
C GLU A 65 4.69 20.56 -1.73
N SER A 66 5.26 19.36 -1.88
CA SER A 66 5.87 18.62 -0.75
C SER A 66 7.22 19.16 -0.29
N GLU A 67 7.75 20.21 -0.91
CA GLU A 67 8.85 20.99 -0.34
C GLU A 67 8.28 21.84 0.80
N VAL A 68 8.29 21.28 2.01
CA VAL A 68 7.88 21.96 3.24
C VAL A 68 8.74 23.21 3.41
N LYS A 69 8.24 24.35 2.93
CA LYS A 69 8.70 25.66 3.40
C LYS A 69 8.09 25.86 4.78
N ASP A 70 8.92 25.69 5.79
CA ASP A 70 8.62 26.11 7.16
C ASP A 70 8.42 27.63 7.14
N MET A 71 7.15 28.06 7.12
CA MET A 71 6.80 29.45 7.43
C MET A 71 6.53 29.50 8.93
N THR A 72 7.56 29.88 9.68
CA THR A 72 7.37 30.54 10.97
C THR A 72 6.37 31.68 10.76
N PHE A 73 5.13 31.48 11.18
CA PHE A 73 4.05 32.46 11.12
C PHE A 73 4.43 33.66 12.01
N HIS A 74 4.81 34.78 11.40
CA HIS A 74 4.61 36.07 12.05
C HIS A 74 3.11 36.37 12.00
N VAL A 75 2.48 36.28 13.17
CA VAL A 75 1.09 36.67 13.41
C VAL A 75 0.99 38.19 13.26
N GLY A 76 0.70 38.65 12.05
CA GLY A 76 0.19 39.98 11.78
C GLY A 76 -1.33 39.95 11.86
N ASN A 77 -1.87 40.60 12.89
CA ASN A 77 -3.29 40.86 13.10
C ASN A 77 -3.86 41.66 11.93
N GLU A 78 -4.74 41.09 11.10
CA GLU A 78 -5.79 41.85 10.41
C GLU A 78 -7.09 41.04 10.36
N GLU A 79 -8.09 41.57 11.06
CA GLU A 79 -9.47 41.13 11.05
C GLU A 79 -10.10 41.39 9.68
N ASN A 80 -10.69 40.38 9.05
CA ASN A 80 -11.87 40.58 8.20
C ASN A 80 -12.61 39.26 7.89
N SER A 81 -13.74 39.10 8.58
CA SER A 81 -15.07 38.84 8.00
C SER A 81 -15.15 38.08 6.66
N GLY A 82 -15.78 36.89 6.69
CA GLY A 82 -16.70 36.49 5.63
C GLY A 82 -16.23 35.48 4.57
N ASN A 83 -14.99 35.02 4.57
CA ASN A 83 -14.55 33.96 3.64
C ASN A 83 -14.09 32.72 4.41
N LYS A 84 -14.87 31.64 4.34
CA LYS A 84 -14.36 30.29 4.66
C LYS A 84 -13.26 29.99 3.65
N THR A 85 -12.03 30.32 4.03
CA THR A 85 -10.83 30.28 3.20
C THR A 85 -10.70 28.92 2.52
N ILE A 86 -10.13 28.92 1.33
CA ILE A 86 -9.71 27.70 0.61
C ILE A 86 -8.98 26.74 1.56
N GLU A 87 -8.19 27.30 2.49
CA GLU A 87 -7.53 26.60 3.59
C GLU A 87 -8.48 25.76 4.48
N SER A 88 -9.65 26.26 4.84
CA SER A 88 -10.66 25.50 5.61
C SER A 88 -11.14 24.27 4.83
N ARG A 89 -11.33 24.41 3.51
CA ARG A 89 -11.73 23.30 2.63
C ARG A 89 -10.62 22.27 2.47
N PHE A 90 -9.36 22.70 2.33
CA PHE A 90 -8.20 21.81 2.31
C PHE A 90 -8.03 21.06 3.63
N ARG A 91 -8.12 21.77 4.76
CA ARG A 91 -8.00 21.19 6.10
C ARG A 91 -9.06 20.12 6.36
N HIS A 92 -10.30 20.34 5.90
CA HIS A 92 -11.35 19.35 6.04
C HIS A 92 -11.10 18.08 5.19
N LYS A 93 -10.70 18.24 3.92
CA LYS A 93 -10.34 17.10 3.05
C LYS A 93 -9.14 16.33 3.58
N PHE A 94 -8.11 17.04 4.02
CA PHE A 94 -6.90 16.44 4.60
C PHE A 94 -7.23 15.66 5.88
N ASN A 95 -8.07 16.22 6.76
CA ASN A 95 -8.50 15.52 7.97
C ASN A 95 -9.36 14.29 7.66
N SER A 96 -10.22 14.34 6.63
CA SER A 96 -10.98 13.16 6.18
C SER A 96 -10.04 12.06 5.66
N PHE A 97 -9.09 12.42 4.80
CA PHE A 97 -8.09 11.50 4.27
C PHE A 97 -7.22 10.91 5.38
N LYS A 98 -6.78 11.72 6.33
CA LYS A 98 -6.02 11.29 7.50
C LYS A 98 -6.81 10.26 8.33
N ARG A 99 -8.11 10.49 8.55
CA ARG A 99 -8.99 9.55 9.25
C ARG A 99 -9.15 8.23 8.49
N GLU A 100 -9.29 8.28 7.18
CA GLU A 100 -9.36 7.08 6.34
C GLU A 100 -8.07 6.27 6.41
N ILE A 101 -6.90 6.91 6.30
CA ILE A 101 -5.61 6.25 6.50
C ILE A 101 -5.51 5.63 7.89
N GLN A 102 -5.86 6.38 8.94
CA GLN A 102 -5.82 5.87 10.32
C GLN A 102 -6.73 4.67 10.51
N LYS A 103 -7.90 4.66 9.88
CA LYS A 103 -8.82 3.52 9.89
C LYS A 103 -8.20 2.30 9.20
N VAL A 104 -7.66 2.48 7.99
CA VAL A 104 -7.01 1.39 7.24
C VAL A 104 -5.82 0.82 8.01
N LEU A 105 -4.99 1.68 8.61
CA LEU A 105 -3.85 1.25 9.42
C LEU A 105 -4.31 0.46 10.65
N SER A 106 -5.35 0.94 11.35
CA SER A 106 -5.92 0.22 12.50
C SER A 106 -6.45 -1.15 12.10
N GLU A 107 -7.17 -1.24 10.98
CA GLU A 107 -7.67 -2.52 10.45
C GLU A 107 -6.52 -3.46 10.04
N MET A 108 -5.43 -2.92 9.50
CA MET A 108 -4.26 -3.69 9.11
C MET A 108 -3.53 -4.27 10.34
N ILE A 109 -3.40 -3.49 11.41
CA ILE A 109 -2.82 -3.94 12.69
C ILE A 109 -3.64 -5.09 13.27
N VAL A 110 -4.97 -4.94 13.33
CA VAL A 110 -5.85 -6.01 13.86
C VAL A 110 -5.72 -7.30 13.04
N LYS A 111 -5.67 -7.20 11.71
CA LYS A 111 -5.47 -8.38 10.84
C LYS A 111 -4.10 -9.01 11.02
N TYR A 112 -3.07 -8.21 11.24
CA TYR A 112 -1.72 -8.70 11.50
C TYR A 112 -1.66 -9.46 12.82
N ASP A 113 -2.24 -8.90 13.89
CA ASP A 113 -2.30 -9.55 15.21
C ASP A 113 -3.08 -10.87 15.15
N GLU A 114 -4.21 -10.89 14.43
CA GLU A 114 -4.98 -12.12 14.23
C GLU A 114 -4.17 -13.18 13.47
N LEU A 115 -3.45 -12.79 12.43
CA LEU A 115 -2.60 -13.68 11.64
C LEU A 115 -1.45 -14.24 12.49
N GLN A 116 -0.80 -13.39 13.29
CA GLN A 116 0.28 -13.80 14.18
C GLN A 116 -0.21 -14.79 15.24
N ARG A 117 -1.42 -14.58 15.80
CA ARG A 117 -2.04 -15.53 16.72
C ARG A 117 -2.31 -16.87 16.05
N LYS A 118 -2.89 -16.88 14.84
CA LYS A 118 -3.15 -18.12 14.08
C LYS A 118 -1.85 -18.86 13.75
N PHE A 119 -0.80 -18.14 13.38
CA PHE A 119 0.51 -18.71 13.13
C PHE A 119 1.09 -19.40 14.38
N ASN A 120 1.00 -18.77 15.54
CA ASN A 120 1.47 -19.35 16.80
C ASN A 120 0.66 -20.61 17.17
N GLN A 121 -0.66 -20.58 17.02
CA GLN A 121 -1.51 -21.76 17.22
C GLN A 121 -1.12 -22.91 16.28
N GLN A 122 -0.87 -22.62 15.00
CA GLN A 122 -0.43 -23.64 14.04
C GLN A 122 0.92 -24.24 14.44
N LYS A 123 1.84 -23.42 14.97
CA LYS A 123 3.14 -23.88 15.47
C LYS A 123 2.98 -24.84 16.65
N GLU A 124 2.09 -24.55 17.58
CA GLU A 124 1.78 -25.43 18.72
C GLU A 124 1.19 -26.76 18.25
N ILE A 125 0.20 -26.74 17.36
CA ILE A 125 -0.41 -27.94 16.77
C ILE A 125 0.66 -28.80 16.07
N ASN A 126 1.53 -28.18 15.28
CA ASN A 126 2.60 -28.91 14.58
C ASN A 126 3.57 -29.58 15.57
N ASN A 127 3.91 -28.90 16.68
CA ASN A 127 4.76 -29.49 17.72
C ASN A 127 4.09 -30.69 18.38
N GLU A 128 2.81 -30.60 18.71
CA GLU A 128 2.04 -31.71 19.28
C GLU A 128 1.97 -32.90 18.32
N LEU A 129 1.68 -32.65 17.04
CA LEU A 129 1.66 -33.69 16.02
C LEU A 129 3.01 -34.37 15.87
N ASN A 130 4.11 -33.61 15.85
CA ASN A 130 5.46 -34.17 15.78
C ASN A 130 5.78 -35.06 17.00
N LEU A 131 5.37 -34.64 18.21
CA LEU A 131 5.54 -35.44 19.41
C LEU A 131 4.74 -36.75 19.31
N ARG A 132 3.49 -36.68 18.84
CA ARG A 132 2.61 -37.84 18.72
C ARG A 132 3.10 -38.83 17.66
N ILE A 133 3.63 -38.34 16.54
CA ILE A 133 4.28 -39.15 15.51
C ILE A 133 5.46 -39.90 16.13
N SER A 134 6.34 -39.20 16.85
CA SER A 134 7.50 -39.83 17.49
C SER A 134 7.12 -40.94 18.46
N THR A 135 6.08 -40.72 19.28
CA THR A 135 5.55 -41.74 20.20
C THR A 135 5.01 -42.96 19.44
N LEU A 136 4.25 -42.75 18.37
CA LEU A 136 3.70 -43.84 17.56
C LEU A 136 4.80 -44.64 16.85
N GLU A 137 5.85 -43.98 16.38
CA GLU A 137 7.02 -44.65 15.79
C GLU A 137 7.73 -45.54 16.82
N GLN A 138 7.91 -45.06 18.05
CA GLN A 138 8.49 -45.85 19.14
C GLN A 138 7.64 -47.08 19.48
N GLN A 139 6.32 -46.88 19.65
CA GLN A 139 5.38 -47.97 19.92
C GLN A 139 5.38 -49.02 18.80
N ASN A 140 5.44 -48.59 17.54
CA ASN A 140 5.54 -49.51 16.41
C ASN A 140 6.84 -50.34 16.45
N VAL A 141 7.97 -49.73 16.79
CA VAL A 141 9.24 -50.46 16.95
C VAL A 141 9.13 -51.51 18.07
N GLU A 142 8.52 -51.17 19.21
CA GLU A 142 8.31 -52.11 20.31
C GLU A 142 7.36 -53.25 19.95
N ASN A 143 6.26 -52.94 19.25
CA ASN A 143 5.32 -53.94 18.77
C ASN A 143 5.99 -54.93 17.81
N ILE A 144 6.83 -54.44 16.89
CA ILE A 144 7.61 -55.29 15.98
C ILE A 144 8.57 -56.20 16.76
N LYS A 145 9.27 -55.68 17.79
CA LYS A 145 10.15 -56.49 18.64
C LYS A 145 9.37 -57.59 19.36
N THR A 146 8.23 -57.23 19.96
CA THR A 146 7.36 -58.18 20.66
C THR A 146 6.86 -59.28 19.73
N TYR A 147 6.42 -58.91 18.52
CA TYR A 147 5.97 -59.88 17.52
C TYR A 147 7.06 -60.89 17.12
N LYS A 148 8.29 -60.41 16.91
CA LYS A 148 9.45 -61.28 16.63
C LYS A 148 9.75 -62.26 17.76
N ILE A 149 9.63 -61.82 19.02
CA ILE A 149 9.83 -62.69 20.19
C ILE A 149 8.76 -63.78 20.25
N ILE A 150 7.49 -63.45 19.97
CA ILE A 150 6.40 -64.42 19.96
C ILE A 150 6.61 -65.47 18.86
N GLN A 151 6.97 -65.04 17.64
CA GLN A 151 7.27 -65.96 16.54
C GLN A 151 8.43 -66.90 16.85
N ALA A 152 9.47 -66.44 17.55
CA ALA A 152 10.60 -67.29 17.92
C ALA A 152 10.28 -68.36 19.00
N LYS A 153 9.14 -68.21 19.71
CA LYS A 153 8.70 -69.12 20.77
C LYS A 153 7.62 -70.11 20.33
N THR A 154 7.10 -69.96 19.10
CA THR A 154 6.05 -70.81 18.52
C THR A 154 6.68 -71.73 17.50
#